data_AF-A0A9E1B7H6-F1
#
_entry.id   AF-A0A9E1B7H6-F1
#
_cell.length_a   1.000
_cell.length_b   1.000
_cell.length_c   1.000
_cell.angle_alpha   90.00
_cell.angle_beta   90.00
_cell.angle_gamma   90.00
#
_symmetry.space_group_name_H-M   'P 1'
#
loop_
_entity.id
_entity.type
_entity.pdbx_description
1 polymer ?
#
loop_
_entity_poly.entity_id
_entity_poly.type
_entity_poly.pdbx_seq_one_letter_code
_entity_poly.pdbx_strand_id
1 'polypeptide(L)'
;MDKATIQAHKISDEEYEEILKILGREPNLLELGIFSAMWSEHCSYKSSKKYLNGFPTKAPWVIQGPGENAGVIDVGDGVAAVFKMESHNHPSFIEPFQGAATGVGGILRDVFTMGARVVANMNSLRFGEIRGEGELAKKHRYLLKGSVAGIGHYGNCMGIPTIGGETTFDPSFNGNILINAFALGLCKSDEIFYGKAEGVGNPVIYVGSKTGRDGLGGAVMASDSFNDENKSLRPTVQVGDPFAEKLLMEACLELFKKDYIIGIQDMGAAGLTSSSFEMAGRSGSGMKMYLDRVPMREVGMTPYELMLSESQERML
;
A
#
# COMPACT_ATOMS: atom_id res chain seq x y z
N MET A 1 29.52 5.95 5.26
CA MET A 1 28.43 6.95 5.04
C MET A 1 28.37 7.87 6.24
N ASP A 2 28.10 9.18 6.07
CA ASP A 2 28.10 10.12 7.20
C ASP A 2 26.84 9.97 8.08
N LYS A 3 26.97 10.34 9.36
CA LYS A 3 25.91 10.17 10.37
C LYS A 3 24.66 10.98 10.06
N ALA A 4 24.79 12.15 9.41
CA ALA A 4 23.64 12.98 9.07
C ALA A 4 22.78 12.30 7.99
N THR A 5 23.41 11.70 6.98
CA THR A 5 22.71 10.90 5.96
C THR A 5 21.98 9.71 6.57
N ILE A 6 22.59 8.97 7.49
CA ILE A 6 21.97 7.80 8.15
C ILE A 6 20.74 8.23 8.97
N GLN A 7 20.86 9.30 9.76
CA GLN A 7 19.77 9.84 10.57
C GLN A 7 18.62 10.40 9.71
N ALA A 8 18.92 11.00 8.56
CA ALA A 8 17.90 11.46 7.61
C ALA A 8 17.03 10.31 7.08
N HIS A 9 17.57 9.09 7.03
CA HIS A 9 16.85 7.87 6.65
C HIS A 9 16.21 7.15 7.85
N LYS A 10 16.18 7.77 9.03
CA LYS A 10 15.57 7.23 10.25
C LYS A 10 16.09 5.82 10.63
N ILE A 11 17.33 5.54 10.29
CA ILE A 11 18.04 4.31 10.66
C ILE A 11 18.81 4.58 11.95
N SER A 12 18.60 3.75 12.95
CA SER A 12 19.35 3.80 14.21
C SER A 12 20.80 3.32 14.02
N ASP A 13 21.68 3.67 14.96
CA ASP A 13 23.09 3.23 14.92
C ASP A 13 23.16 1.67 14.92
N GLU A 14 22.26 1.00 15.65
CA GLU A 14 22.12 -0.47 15.73
C GLU A 14 21.63 -1.08 14.40
N GLU A 15 20.61 -0.48 13.78
CA GLU A 15 20.12 -0.93 12.46
C GLU A 15 21.21 -0.74 11.39
N TYR A 16 22.00 0.35 11.44
CA TYR A 16 23.09 0.57 10.50
C TYR A 16 24.21 -0.46 10.65
N GLU A 17 24.58 -0.81 11.88
CA GLU A 17 25.54 -1.91 12.12
C GLU A 17 25.05 -3.23 11.53
N GLU A 18 23.75 -3.51 11.62
CA GLU A 18 23.17 -4.71 11.03
C GLU A 18 23.18 -4.67 9.49
N ILE A 19 22.92 -3.51 8.88
CA ILE A 19 23.05 -3.32 7.43
C ILE A 19 24.49 -3.63 6.97
N LEU A 20 25.50 -3.16 7.71
CA LEU A 20 26.91 -3.44 7.39
C LEU A 20 27.23 -4.94 7.47
N LYS A 21 26.67 -5.66 8.45
CA LYS A 21 26.85 -7.12 8.57
C LYS A 21 26.19 -7.86 7.41
N ILE A 22 24.96 -7.49 7.04
CA ILE A 22 24.21 -8.11 5.94
C ILE A 22 24.94 -7.91 4.60
N LEU A 23 25.43 -6.70 4.34
CA LEU A 23 26.07 -6.37 3.06
C LEU A 23 27.56 -6.73 3.00
N GLY A 24 28.23 -6.84 4.16
CA GLY A 24 29.70 -6.97 4.23
C GLY A 24 30.47 -5.73 3.76
N ARG A 25 29.78 -4.61 3.55
CA ARG A 25 30.33 -3.31 3.10
C ARG A 25 29.38 -2.17 3.46
N GLU A 26 29.82 -0.94 3.27
CA GLU A 26 28.90 0.21 3.36
C GLU A 26 27.85 0.18 2.24
N PRO A 27 26.58 0.49 2.55
CA PRO A 27 25.54 0.68 1.54
C PRO A 27 25.80 1.95 0.73
N ASN A 28 25.38 1.96 -0.54
CA ASN A 28 25.20 3.22 -1.27
C ASN A 28 23.87 3.90 -0.87
N LEU A 29 23.60 5.11 -1.36
CA LEU A 29 22.40 5.87 -1.00
C LEU A 29 21.09 5.14 -1.35
N LEU A 30 21.03 4.48 -2.52
CA LEU A 30 19.87 3.69 -2.93
C LEU A 30 19.63 2.51 -1.99
N GLU A 31 20.68 1.76 -1.65
CA GLU A 31 20.60 0.64 -0.73
C GLU A 31 20.16 1.10 0.66
N LEU A 32 20.70 2.23 1.16
CA LEU A 32 20.26 2.80 2.44
C LEU A 32 18.77 3.18 2.40
N GLY A 33 18.30 3.80 1.31
CA GLY A 33 16.90 4.12 1.11
C GLY A 33 15.99 2.89 1.08
N ILE A 34 16.44 1.81 0.43
CA ILE A 34 15.75 0.51 0.43
C ILE A 34 15.63 -0.04 1.84
N PHE A 35 16.72 -0.09 2.62
CA PHE A 35 16.67 -0.55 4.01
C PHE A 35 15.75 0.32 4.86
N SER A 36 15.86 1.64 4.74
CA SER A 36 15.02 2.62 5.45
C SER A 36 13.54 2.37 5.21
N ALA A 37 13.13 2.19 3.95
CA ALA A 37 11.74 1.93 3.60
C ALA A 37 11.27 0.56 4.11
N MET A 38 12.04 -0.51 3.86
CA MET A 38 11.66 -1.87 4.23
C MET A 38 11.70 -2.15 5.74
N TRP A 39 12.53 -1.44 6.50
CA TRP A 39 12.64 -1.56 7.96
C TRP A 39 11.86 -0.49 8.72
N SER A 40 11.10 0.36 8.01
CA SER A 40 10.12 1.25 8.63
C SER A 40 9.08 0.45 9.42
N GLU A 41 8.42 1.08 10.41
CA GLU A 41 7.34 0.40 11.16
C GLU A 41 6.20 0.00 10.21
N HIS A 42 5.90 0.86 9.23
CA HIS A 42 4.87 0.64 8.24
C HIS A 42 5.05 -0.66 7.44
N CYS A 43 6.27 -0.95 6.97
CA CYS A 43 6.53 -2.16 6.17
C CYS A 43 6.88 -3.38 7.04
N SER A 44 7.65 -3.19 8.12
CA SER A 44 8.21 -4.31 8.88
C SER A 44 7.33 -4.79 10.04
N TYR A 45 6.41 -3.95 10.51
CA TYR A 45 5.60 -4.19 11.71
C TYR A 45 6.47 -4.53 12.94
N LYS A 46 7.70 -4.00 13.01
CA LYS A 46 8.71 -4.45 13.99
C LYS A 46 8.26 -4.31 15.45
N SER A 47 7.40 -3.34 15.78
CA SER A 47 6.86 -3.20 17.13
C SER A 47 5.64 -4.12 17.42
N SER A 48 4.86 -4.43 16.39
CA SER A 48 3.53 -5.05 16.53
C SER A 48 3.50 -6.55 16.18
N LYS A 49 4.36 -7.01 15.25
CA LYS A 49 4.41 -8.39 14.73
C LYS A 49 4.42 -9.45 15.84
N LYS A 50 5.16 -9.20 16.92
CA LYS A 50 5.23 -10.13 18.07
C LYS A 50 3.88 -10.37 18.74
N TYR A 51 3.00 -9.38 18.77
CA TYR A 51 1.66 -9.49 19.33
C TYR A 51 0.68 -10.09 18.30
N LEU A 52 0.83 -9.71 17.03
CA LEU A 52 -0.02 -10.22 15.94
C LEU A 52 0.11 -11.74 15.75
N ASN A 53 1.29 -12.30 16.00
CA ASN A 53 1.54 -13.74 15.95
C ASN A 53 0.72 -14.56 16.97
N GLY A 54 0.09 -13.91 17.96
CA GLY A 54 -0.78 -14.56 18.94
C GLY A 54 -2.20 -14.82 18.45
N PHE A 55 -2.62 -14.25 17.31
CA PHE A 55 -3.98 -14.44 16.81
C PHE A 55 -4.19 -15.82 16.17
N PRO A 56 -5.39 -16.42 16.32
CA PRO A 56 -5.73 -17.64 15.59
C PRO A 56 -5.91 -17.33 14.10
N THR A 57 -5.10 -17.97 13.25
CA THR A 57 -5.07 -17.72 11.79
C THR A 57 -5.49 -18.93 10.96
N LYS A 58 -5.92 -20.02 11.60
CA LYS A 58 -6.28 -21.29 10.94
C LYS A 58 -7.67 -21.72 11.34
N ALA A 59 -8.48 -22.05 10.34
CA ALA A 59 -9.77 -22.73 10.49
C ALA A 59 -10.07 -23.51 9.19
N PRO A 60 -11.01 -24.47 9.20
CA PRO A 60 -11.31 -25.29 8.01
C PRO A 60 -11.72 -24.49 6.76
N TRP A 61 -12.32 -23.31 6.97
CA TRP A 61 -12.75 -22.41 5.89
C TRP A 61 -11.71 -21.34 5.54
N VAL A 62 -10.53 -21.32 6.16
CA VAL A 62 -9.47 -20.35 5.82
C VAL A 62 -8.61 -20.96 4.71
N ILE A 63 -8.75 -20.43 3.49
CA ILE A 63 -7.94 -20.81 2.34
C ILE A 63 -6.55 -20.16 2.43
N GLN A 64 -6.52 -18.86 2.75
CA GLN A 64 -5.28 -18.10 2.91
C GLN A 64 -5.38 -17.17 4.13
N GLY A 65 -4.51 -17.40 5.11
CA GLY A 65 -4.32 -16.51 6.26
C GLY A 65 -3.31 -15.40 5.98
N PRO A 66 -2.73 -14.76 7.02
CA PRO A 66 -1.70 -13.74 6.84
C PRO A 66 -0.48 -14.26 6.07
N GLY A 67 0.04 -13.47 5.12
CA GLY A 67 1.24 -13.79 4.33
C GLY A 67 1.17 -13.37 2.85
N GLU A 68 -0.05 -13.18 2.35
CA GLU A 68 -0.36 -12.66 1.00
C GLU A 68 -1.03 -11.29 1.10
N ASN A 69 -1.32 -10.69 -0.06
CA ASN A 69 -1.86 -9.33 -0.12
C ASN A 69 -3.28 -9.23 0.47
N ALA A 70 -4.06 -10.31 0.53
CA ALA A 70 -5.36 -10.34 1.22
C ALA A 70 -5.67 -11.71 1.85
N GLY A 71 -6.59 -11.71 2.80
CA GLY A 71 -7.10 -12.94 3.42
C GLY A 71 -8.17 -13.59 2.53
N VAL A 72 -8.22 -14.92 2.53
CA VAL A 72 -9.16 -15.70 1.71
C VAL A 72 -9.87 -16.73 2.56
N ILE A 73 -11.21 -16.75 2.48
CA ILE A 73 -12.05 -17.77 3.11
C ILE A 73 -12.96 -18.46 2.09
N ASP A 74 -13.25 -19.73 2.32
CA ASP A 74 -14.30 -20.47 1.62
C ASP A 74 -15.67 -20.04 2.16
N VAL A 75 -16.56 -19.64 1.25
CA VAL A 75 -17.94 -19.26 1.59
C VAL A 75 -18.98 -20.28 1.11
N GLY A 76 -18.52 -21.43 0.61
CA GLY A 76 -19.36 -22.50 0.09
C GLY A 76 -19.54 -22.44 -1.43
N ASP A 77 -20.15 -23.50 -1.98
CA ASP A 77 -20.49 -23.61 -3.41
C ASP A 77 -19.33 -23.39 -4.39
N GLY A 78 -18.09 -23.64 -3.94
CA GLY A 78 -16.88 -23.43 -4.73
C GLY A 78 -16.48 -21.97 -4.90
N VAL A 79 -17.02 -21.07 -4.07
CA VAL A 79 -16.73 -19.63 -4.07
C VAL A 79 -15.85 -19.27 -2.87
N ALA A 80 -14.86 -18.41 -3.12
CA ALA A 80 -14.02 -17.82 -2.11
C ALA A 80 -14.30 -16.32 -1.96
N ALA A 81 -14.26 -15.84 -0.71
CA ALA A 81 -14.26 -14.43 -0.39
C ALA A 81 -12.83 -13.97 -0.08
N VAL A 82 -12.36 -12.98 -0.83
CA VAL A 82 -11.07 -12.33 -0.65
C VAL A 82 -11.30 -10.95 -0.06
N PHE A 83 -10.65 -10.64 1.05
CA PHE A 83 -10.85 -9.36 1.72
C PHE A 83 -9.64 -8.90 2.50
N LYS A 84 -9.54 -7.58 2.65
CA LYS A 84 -8.55 -6.92 3.50
C LYS A 84 -9.12 -5.58 3.98
N MET A 85 -8.50 -5.05 5.03
CA MET A 85 -8.69 -3.67 5.45
C MET A 85 -7.31 -3.01 5.57
N GLU A 86 -7.21 -1.78 5.06
CA GLU A 86 -6.02 -0.94 5.18
C GLU A 86 -6.36 0.40 5.80
N SER A 87 -5.33 1.14 6.22
CA SER A 87 -5.47 2.48 6.77
C SER A 87 -4.62 3.48 5.98
N HIS A 88 -5.17 4.67 5.74
CA HIS A 88 -4.47 5.74 5.02
C HIS A 88 -4.52 7.06 5.81
N ASN A 89 -4.17 6.96 7.10
CA ASN A 89 -4.40 7.98 8.13
C ASN A 89 -3.59 9.27 7.88
N HIS A 90 -2.26 9.16 7.86
CA HIS A 90 -1.38 10.32 7.74
C HIS A 90 -1.58 11.10 6.44
N PRO A 91 -1.66 10.47 5.26
CA PRO A 91 -1.92 11.20 4.02
C PRO A 91 -3.28 11.90 4.06
N SER A 92 -4.31 11.22 4.59
CA SER A 92 -5.66 11.80 4.71
C SER A 92 -5.74 12.96 5.70
N PHE A 93 -4.88 13.02 6.70
CA PHE A 93 -4.82 14.18 7.60
C PHE A 93 -4.19 15.41 6.95
N ILE A 94 -3.29 15.21 5.99
CA ILE A 94 -2.57 16.27 5.27
C ILE A 94 -3.39 16.79 4.07
N GLU A 95 -3.89 15.86 3.25
CA GLU A 95 -4.74 16.10 2.09
C GLU A 95 -5.86 15.03 2.09
N PRO A 96 -7.06 15.37 2.57
CA PRO A 96 -8.09 14.38 2.88
C PRO A 96 -8.73 13.73 1.66
N PHE A 97 -8.78 14.41 0.52
CA PHE A 97 -9.41 13.84 -0.67
C PHE A 97 -8.53 12.75 -1.27
N GLN A 98 -7.30 13.12 -1.63
CA GLN A 98 -6.32 12.25 -2.26
C GLN A 98 -5.89 11.16 -1.31
N GLY A 99 -5.61 11.49 -0.04
CA GLY A 99 -5.24 10.49 0.96
C GLY A 99 -6.32 9.41 1.13
N ALA A 100 -7.59 9.77 1.14
CA ALA A 100 -8.65 8.77 1.28
C ALA A 100 -8.93 8.03 -0.04
N ALA A 101 -8.80 8.71 -1.18
CA ALA A 101 -8.98 8.13 -2.50
C ALA A 101 -7.92 7.05 -2.81
N THR A 102 -6.64 7.34 -2.56
CA THR A 102 -5.55 6.36 -2.77
C THR A 102 -5.59 5.22 -1.76
N GLY A 103 -6.10 5.45 -0.55
CA GLY A 103 -6.42 4.38 0.40
C GLY A 103 -7.48 3.40 -0.14
N VAL A 104 -8.47 3.89 -0.88
CA VAL A 104 -9.42 3.01 -1.60
C VAL A 104 -8.72 2.30 -2.77
N GLY A 105 -7.92 3.01 -3.58
CA GLY A 105 -7.18 2.37 -4.68
C GLY A 105 -6.28 1.22 -4.22
N GLY A 106 -5.50 1.43 -3.17
CA GLY A 106 -4.62 0.41 -2.59
C GLY A 106 -5.37 -0.85 -2.16
N ILE A 107 -6.44 -0.70 -1.37
CA ILE A 107 -7.19 -1.86 -0.88
C ILE A 107 -7.91 -2.64 -1.99
N LEU A 108 -8.33 -1.95 -3.06
CA LEU A 108 -8.87 -2.61 -4.24
C LEU A 108 -7.80 -3.46 -4.92
N ARG A 109 -6.57 -2.94 -5.08
CA ARG A 109 -5.43 -3.65 -5.67
C ARG A 109 -5.09 -4.90 -4.90
N ASP A 110 -4.97 -4.83 -3.58
CA ASP A 110 -4.70 -6.00 -2.74
C ASP A 110 -5.66 -7.16 -3.04
N VAL A 111 -6.95 -6.86 -3.14
CA VAL A 111 -7.99 -7.87 -3.33
C VAL A 111 -7.98 -8.42 -4.74
N PHE A 112 -7.92 -7.57 -5.78
CA PHE A 112 -7.97 -8.08 -7.14
C PHE A 112 -6.68 -8.76 -7.57
N THR A 113 -5.53 -8.45 -6.96
CA THR A 113 -4.25 -9.14 -7.21
C THR A 113 -4.33 -10.62 -6.87
N MET A 114 -5.20 -11.01 -5.93
CA MET A 114 -5.46 -12.40 -5.55
C MET A 114 -6.41 -13.13 -6.52
N GLY A 115 -6.78 -12.52 -7.65
CA GLY A 115 -7.71 -13.11 -8.63
C GLY A 115 -9.19 -12.78 -8.40
N ALA A 116 -9.52 -12.03 -7.36
CA ALA A 116 -10.90 -11.75 -6.98
C ALA A 116 -11.47 -10.50 -7.65
N ARG A 117 -12.69 -10.60 -8.19
CA ARG A 117 -13.41 -9.40 -8.61
C ARG A 117 -13.93 -8.69 -7.38
N VAL A 118 -13.50 -7.46 -7.15
CA VAL A 118 -14.02 -6.66 -6.05
C VAL A 118 -15.49 -6.31 -6.30
N VAL A 119 -16.35 -6.56 -5.30
CA VAL A 119 -17.80 -6.37 -5.39
C VAL A 119 -18.35 -5.36 -4.38
N ALA A 120 -17.61 -5.07 -3.32
CA ALA A 120 -18.07 -4.18 -2.27
C ALA A 120 -16.91 -3.52 -1.52
N ASN A 121 -17.14 -2.27 -1.10
CA ASN A 121 -16.30 -1.52 -0.19
C ASN A 121 -17.01 -1.27 1.14
N MET A 122 -16.23 -1.15 2.21
CA MET A 122 -16.68 -0.59 3.49
C MET A 122 -15.61 0.34 4.06
N ASN A 123 -15.94 1.13 5.07
CA ASN A 123 -14.97 1.99 5.74
C ASN A 123 -15.16 2.07 7.26
N SER A 124 -14.07 2.36 7.96
CA SER A 124 -14.11 2.76 9.37
C SER A 124 -13.41 4.10 9.51
N LEU A 125 -14.20 5.13 9.85
CA LEU A 125 -13.78 6.52 9.86
C LEU A 125 -13.84 7.09 11.27
N ARG A 126 -12.76 7.74 11.70
CA ARG A 126 -12.67 8.40 13.01
C ARG A 126 -12.19 9.84 12.85
N PHE A 127 -12.97 10.78 13.38
CA PHE A 127 -12.67 12.21 13.34
C PHE A 127 -12.73 12.83 14.74
N GLY A 128 -12.11 13.99 14.88
CA GLY A 128 -12.15 14.80 16.08
C GLY A 128 -13.46 15.57 16.24
N GLU A 129 -13.40 16.67 17.01
CA GLU A 129 -14.55 17.55 17.23
C GLU A 129 -14.97 18.24 15.92
N ILE A 130 -16.26 18.14 15.56
CA ILE A 130 -16.83 18.75 14.35
C ILE A 130 -17.88 19.83 14.65
N ARG A 131 -18.26 20.01 15.92
CA ARG A 131 -19.28 20.98 16.36
C ARG A 131 -18.64 22.31 16.75
N GLY A 132 -19.40 23.40 16.56
CA GLY A 132 -18.95 24.76 16.87
C GLY A 132 -18.16 25.44 15.74
N GLU A 133 -17.73 26.68 16.00
CA GLU A 133 -17.15 27.58 14.99
C GLU A 133 -15.62 27.75 15.11
N GLY A 134 -14.98 27.07 16.06
CA GLY A 134 -13.53 27.12 16.23
C GLY A 134 -12.76 26.50 15.07
N GLU A 135 -11.48 26.87 14.94
CA GLU A 135 -10.60 26.39 13.86
C GLU A 135 -10.43 24.87 13.86
N LEU A 136 -10.39 24.24 15.04
CA LEU A 136 -10.36 22.78 15.17
C LEU A 136 -11.59 22.12 14.50
N ALA A 137 -12.79 22.62 14.83
CA ALA A 137 -14.03 22.09 14.28
C ALA A 137 -14.14 22.34 12.77
N LYS A 138 -13.67 23.49 12.28
CA LYS A 138 -13.56 23.77 10.84
C LYS A 138 -12.60 22.80 10.14
N LYS A 139 -11.43 22.53 10.73
CA LYS A 139 -10.45 21.56 10.19
C LYS A 139 -11.05 20.17 10.11
N HIS A 140 -11.65 19.66 11.18
CA HIS A 140 -12.25 18.32 11.19
C HIS A 140 -13.44 18.18 10.24
N ARG A 141 -14.25 19.24 10.05
CA ARG A 141 -15.26 19.26 8.98
C ARG A 141 -14.64 19.22 7.57
N TYR A 142 -13.51 19.89 7.36
CA TYR A 142 -12.76 19.82 6.10
C TYR A 142 -12.21 18.40 5.85
N LEU A 143 -11.60 17.79 6.87
CA LEU A 143 -11.10 16.40 6.81
C LEU A 143 -12.23 15.42 6.49
N LEU A 144 -13.35 15.48 7.23
CA LEU A 144 -14.52 14.64 6.98
C LEU A 144 -15.04 14.78 5.55
N LYS A 145 -15.27 16.02 5.08
CA LYS A 145 -15.79 16.26 3.72
C LYS A 145 -14.82 15.78 2.65
N GLY A 146 -13.53 16.06 2.81
CA GLY A 146 -12.50 15.63 1.87
C GLY A 146 -12.40 14.11 1.79
N SER A 147 -12.31 13.43 2.93
CA SER A 147 -12.14 11.97 2.97
C SER A 147 -13.34 11.24 2.40
N VAL A 148 -14.56 11.64 2.76
CA VAL A 148 -15.78 11.03 2.19
C VAL A 148 -15.88 11.29 0.68
N ALA A 149 -15.52 12.49 0.22
CA ALA A 149 -15.49 12.81 -1.21
C ALA A 149 -14.43 11.98 -1.96
N GLY A 150 -13.25 11.78 -1.39
CA GLY A 150 -12.18 10.95 -1.98
C GLY A 150 -12.57 9.48 -2.08
N ILE A 151 -13.10 8.91 -0.99
CA ILE A 151 -13.63 7.53 -0.97
C ILE A 151 -14.72 7.34 -2.02
N GLY A 152 -15.69 8.26 -2.03
CA GLY A 152 -16.80 8.24 -2.98
C GLY A 152 -16.32 8.37 -4.42
N HIS A 153 -15.38 9.28 -4.69
CA HIS A 153 -14.82 9.47 -6.03
C HIS A 153 -14.18 8.19 -6.57
N TYR A 154 -13.25 7.60 -5.82
CA TYR A 154 -12.50 6.44 -6.29
C TYR A 154 -13.41 5.21 -6.48
N GLY A 155 -14.24 4.90 -5.48
CA GLY A 155 -15.20 3.79 -5.55
C GLY A 155 -16.21 3.93 -6.69
N ASN A 156 -16.76 5.14 -6.89
CA ASN A 156 -17.72 5.39 -7.97
C ASN A 156 -17.09 5.25 -9.36
N CYS A 157 -15.87 5.76 -9.55
CA CYS A 157 -15.14 5.62 -10.82
C CYS A 157 -14.82 4.15 -11.14
N MET A 158 -14.48 3.36 -10.12
CA MET A 158 -14.26 1.91 -10.25
C MET A 158 -15.56 1.12 -10.50
N GLY A 159 -16.71 1.71 -10.19
CA GLY A 159 -18.01 1.05 -10.25
C GLY A 159 -18.23 0.07 -9.10
N ILE A 160 -17.60 0.30 -7.94
CA ILE A 160 -17.67 -0.58 -6.76
C ILE A 160 -18.40 0.16 -5.63
N PRO A 161 -19.54 -0.34 -5.15
CA PRO A 161 -20.34 0.35 -4.15
C PRO A 161 -19.69 0.27 -2.77
N THR A 162 -19.68 1.39 -2.04
CA THR A 162 -19.46 1.40 -0.60
C THR A 162 -20.79 1.06 0.08
N ILE A 163 -20.93 -0.17 0.55
CA ILE A 163 -22.21 -0.73 1.03
C ILE A 163 -22.45 -0.54 2.53
N GLY A 164 -21.42 -0.12 3.27
CA GLY A 164 -21.51 0.06 4.71
C GLY A 164 -20.25 0.65 5.30
N GLY A 165 -20.27 0.85 6.61
CA GLY A 165 -19.15 1.38 7.35
C GLY A 165 -19.57 1.93 8.70
N GLU A 166 -18.62 2.54 9.38
CA GLU A 166 -18.83 3.19 10.66
C GLU A 166 -18.12 4.55 10.71
N THR A 167 -18.73 5.52 11.39
CA THR A 167 -18.14 6.84 11.61
C THR A 167 -18.31 7.24 13.06
N THR A 168 -17.20 7.60 13.70
CA THR A 168 -17.17 8.04 15.11
C THR A 168 -16.46 9.37 15.24
N PHE A 169 -16.97 10.22 16.14
CA PHE A 169 -16.40 11.50 16.49
C PHE A 169 -15.98 11.47 17.95
N ASP A 170 -14.69 11.69 18.22
CA ASP A 170 -14.16 11.76 19.59
C ASP A 170 -12.98 12.74 19.67
N PRO A 171 -12.87 13.58 20.73
CA PRO A 171 -11.75 14.48 20.92
C PRO A 171 -10.36 13.82 20.87
N SER A 172 -10.23 12.51 21.14
CA SER A 172 -8.97 11.77 21.01
C SER A 172 -8.41 11.80 19.58
N PHE A 173 -9.26 11.98 18.57
CA PHE A 173 -8.85 12.07 17.16
C PHE A 173 -8.57 13.51 16.71
N ASN A 174 -8.51 14.48 17.62
CA ASN A 174 -8.23 15.87 17.27
C ASN A 174 -6.85 16.05 16.61
N GLY A 175 -5.86 15.25 17.06
CA GLY A 175 -4.48 15.28 16.56
C GLY A 175 -4.23 14.44 15.31
N ASN A 176 -5.03 13.39 15.08
CA ASN A 176 -4.97 12.55 13.89
C ASN A 176 -6.32 11.85 13.64
N ILE A 177 -6.69 11.70 12.37
CA ILE A 177 -7.88 10.98 11.95
C ILE A 177 -7.55 9.52 11.61
N LEU A 178 -8.53 8.63 11.68
CA LEU A 178 -8.40 7.28 11.15
C LEU A 178 -9.28 7.12 9.92
N ILE A 179 -8.67 6.71 8.81
CA ILE A 179 -9.33 6.45 7.54
C ILE A 179 -8.96 5.02 7.14
N ASN A 180 -9.83 4.08 7.50
CA ASN A 180 -9.67 2.69 7.15
C ASN A 180 -10.61 2.32 6.00
N ALA A 181 -10.06 1.72 4.95
CA ALA A 181 -10.79 1.24 3.80
C ALA A 181 -10.77 -0.30 3.79
N PHE A 182 -11.92 -0.90 3.54
CA PHE A 182 -12.10 -2.35 3.40
C PHE A 182 -12.63 -2.65 2.01
N ALA A 183 -12.14 -3.74 1.40
CA ALA A 183 -12.67 -4.27 0.16
C ALA A 183 -12.97 -5.77 0.30
N LEU A 184 -14.04 -6.18 -0.38
CA LEU A 184 -14.46 -7.58 -0.54
C LEU A 184 -14.53 -7.92 -2.02
N GLY A 185 -13.84 -8.98 -2.41
CA GLY A 185 -13.91 -9.58 -3.72
C GLY A 185 -14.34 -11.03 -3.67
N LEU A 186 -14.84 -11.52 -4.80
CA LEU A 186 -15.28 -12.90 -5.00
C LEU A 186 -14.58 -13.51 -6.20
N CYS A 187 -14.23 -14.78 -6.07
CA CYS A 187 -13.72 -15.64 -7.15
C CYS A 187 -14.08 -17.10 -6.84
N LYS A 188 -13.77 -18.01 -7.78
CA LYS A 188 -13.83 -19.43 -7.46
C LYS A 188 -12.65 -19.81 -6.57
N SER A 189 -12.86 -20.80 -5.71
CA SER A 189 -11.84 -21.24 -4.75
C SER A 189 -10.58 -21.81 -5.41
N ASP A 190 -10.65 -22.23 -6.68
CA ASP A 190 -9.53 -22.71 -7.50
C ASP A 190 -8.92 -21.64 -8.43
N GLU A 191 -9.42 -20.40 -8.38
CA GLU A 191 -8.95 -19.26 -9.20
C GLU A 191 -8.19 -18.21 -8.35
N ILE A 192 -7.63 -18.61 -7.20
CA ILE A 192 -6.81 -17.74 -6.34
C ILE A 192 -5.40 -17.61 -6.89
N PHE A 193 -4.94 -16.36 -7.05
CA PHE A 193 -3.58 -16.02 -7.47
C PHE A 193 -2.73 -15.60 -6.27
N TYR A 194 -1.42 -15.84 -6.39
CA TYR A 194 -0.43 -15.59 -5.33
C TYR A 194 0.74 -14.77 -5.88
N GLY A 195 1.34 -13.92 -5.06
CA GLY A 195 2.45 -13.06 -5.48
C GLY A 195 3.81 -13.77 -5.41
N LYS A 196 4.16 -14.55 -6.45
CA LYS A 196 5.38 -15.37 -6.51
C LYS A 196 6.24 -15.09 -7.74
N ALA A 197 7.56 -15.14 -7.59
CA ALA A 197 8.52 -15.06 -8.70
C ALA A 197 9.33 -16.36 -8.85
N GLU A 198 8.67 -17.41 -9.32
CA GLU A 198 9.28 -18.74 -9.54
C GLU A 198 9.80 -18.92 -10.98
N GLY A 199 10.73 -19.85 -11.17
CA GLY A 199 11.31 -20.16 -12.48
C GLY A 199 12.43 -19.20 -12.90
N VAL A 200 13.68 -19.68 -12.83
CA VAL A 200 14.86 -18.90 -13.23
C VAL A 200 14.79 -18.55 -14.72
N GLY A 201 14.92 -17.26 -15.03
CA GLY A 201 14.90 -16.75 -16.40
C GLY A 201 13.54 -16.22 -16.86
N ASN A 202 12.49 -16.38 -16.05
CA ASN A 202 11.19 -15.77 -16.36
C ASN A 202 11.28 -14.23 -16.33
N PRO A 203 10.63 -13.54 -17.30
CA PRO A 203 10.57 -12.09 -17.30
C PRO A 203 9.64 -11.59 -16.19
N VAL A 204 9.97 -10.45 -15.60
CA VAL A 204 9.10 -9.70 -14.69
C VAL A 204 8.60 -8.47 -15.43
N ILE A 205 7.29 -8.22 -15.40
CA ILE A 205 6.64 -7.25 -16.28
C ILE A 205 5.96 -6.18 -15.45
N TYR A 206 6.36 -4.94 -15.66
CA TYR A 206 5.67 -3.79 -15.10
C TYR A 206 4.38 -3.51 -15.88
N VAL A 207 3.26 -3.34 -15.18
CA VAL A 207 1.97 -2.96 -15.78
C VAL A 207 1.34 -1.81 -15.02
N GLY A 208 0.72 -0.86 -15.73
CA GLY A 208 -0.04 0.25 -15.15
C GLY A 208 0.55 1.62 -15.44
N SER A 209 0.29 2.58 -14.55
CA SER A 209 0.68 3.98 -14.66
C SER A 209 2.19 4.17 -14.70
N LYS A 210 2.68 5.27 -15.26
CA LYS A 210 4.13 5.58 -15.27
C LYS A 210 4.60 6.03 -13.89
N THR A 211 5.80 5.63 -13.51
CA THR A 211 6.44 6.00 -12.23
C THR A 211 6.87 7.47 -12.24
N GLY A 212 6.38 8.26 -11.28
CA GLY A 212 6.78 9.66 -11.02
C GLY A 212 7.41 9.84 -9.64
N ARG A 213 7.70 11.07 -9.23
CA ARG A 213 8.26 11.39 -7.89
C ARG A 213 7.18 11.43 -6.79
N ASP A 214 6.27 10.46 -6.81
CA ASP A 214 5.13 10.39 -5.90
C ASP A 214 5.50 9.68 -4.60
N GLY A 215 5.14 10.24 -3.45
CA GLY A 215 5.23 9.57 -2.16
C GLY A 215 6.63 9.11 -1.74
N LEU A 216 7.70 9.76 -2.22
CA LEU A 216 9.07 9.39 -1.85
C LEU A 216 9.24 9.50 -0.32
N GLY A 217 9.45 8.35 0.32
CA GLY A 217 9.54 8.25 1.78
C GLY A 217 8.19 8.16 2.51
N GLY A 218 7.09 7.88 1.81
CA GLY A 218 5.75 7.74 2.39
C GLY A 218 5.68 6.71 3.51
N ALA A 219 6.25 5.52 3.31
CA ALA A 219 6.35 4.48 4.35
C ALA A 219 7.05 4.96 5.65
N VAL A 220 8.13 5.74 5.52
CA VAL A 220 8.87 6.30 6.66
C VAL A 220 8.04 7.40 7.33
N MET A 221 7.38 8.26 6.55
CA MET A 221 6.51 9.31 7.07
C MET A 221 5.28 8.77 7.81
N ALA A 222 4.66 7.71 7.30
CA ALA A 222 3.53 7.04 7.96
C ALA A 222 3.93 6.44 9.32
N SER A 223 5.23 6.28 9.56
CA SER A 223 5.79 5.80 10.83
C SER A 223 6.11 6.92 11.83
N ASP A 224 5.99 8.21 11.45
CA ASP A 224 6.35 9.36 12.29
C ASP A 224 5.12 10.00 12.99
N SER A 225 5.39 10.84 14.00
CA SER A 225 4.37 11.61 14.73
C SER A 225 3.99 12.91 13.99
N PHE A 226 2.85 13.52 14.37
CA PHE A 226 2.43 14.80 13.79
C PHE A 226 3.19 15.98 14.41
N ASN A 227 3.82 16.79 13.55
CA ASN A 227 4.55 18.00 13.94
C ASN A 227 3.96 19.21 13.16
N ASP A 228 4.08 20.43 13.69
CA ASP A 228 3.51 21.64 13.06
C ASP A 228 4.11 21.99 11.68
N GLU A 229 5.22 21.35 11.29
CA GLU A 229 5.89 21.52 9.99
C GLU A 229 5.21 20.78 8.81
N ASN A 230 4.16 19.99 9.08
CA ASN A 230 3.56 19.07 8.09
C ASN A 230 2.89 19.73 6.86
N LYS A 231 2.78 21.06 6.79
CA LYS A 231 2.22 21.75 5.60
C LYS A 231 3.10 21.62 4.36
N SER A 232 4.42 21.47 4.53
CA SER A 232 5.37 21.28 3.42
C SER A 232 5.27 19.90 2.76
N LEU A 233 4.54 18.96 3.39
CA LEU A 233 4.38 17.58 2.95
C LEU A 233 3.18 17.35 2.04
N ARG A 234 2.31 18.35 1.81
CA ARG A 234 1.19 18.21 0.87
C ARG A 234 1.58 17.72 -0.53
N PRO A 235 2.71 18.15 -1.13
CA PRO A 235 3.14 17.66 -2.44
C PRO A 235 3.54 16.19 -2.46
N THR A 236 3.72 15.53 -1.30
CA THR A 236 4.09 14.12 -1.23
C THR A 236 2.86 13.19 -1.21
N VAL A 237 1.65 13.73 -1.00
CA VAL A 237 0.42 12.93 -1.06
C VAL A 237 0.14 12.54 -2.51
N GLN A 238 0.03 11.24 -2.74
CA GLN A 238 -0.17 10.67 -4.07
C GLN A 238 -1.57 11.02 -4.60
N VAL A 239 -1.68 11.22 -5.91
CA VAL A 239 -2.95 11.38 -6.61
C VAL A 239 -3.26 10.07 -7.32
N GLY A 240 -4.43 9.50 -7.06
CA GLY A 240 -4.88 8.28 -7.71
C GLY A 240 -5.64 8.54 -9.02
N ASP A 241 -5.50 7.62 -9.98
CA ASP A 241 -6.29 7.58 -11.21
C ASP A 241 -7.21 6.34 -11.22
N PRO A 242 -8.44 6.45 -10.68
CA PRO A 242 -9.35 5.31 -10.62
C PRO A 242 -9.80 4.81 -12.01
N PHE A 243 -9.63 5.61 -13.06
CA PHE A 243 -9.95 5.15 -14.42
C PHE A 243 -8.86 4.23 -14.95
N ALA A 244 -7.59 4.55 -14.68
CA ALA A 244 -6.48 3.66 -14.97
C ALA A 244 -6.56 2.37 -14.13
N GLU A 245 -6.89 2.47 -12.84
CA GLU A 245 -7.09 1.33 -11.94
C GLU A 245 -8.21 0.39 -12.45
N LYS A 246 -9.29 0.97 -13.01
CA LYS A 246 -10.37 0.17 -13.58
C LYS A 246 -9.89 -0.66 -14.76
N LEU A 247 -9.11 -0.06 -15.67
CA LEU A 247 -8.53 -0.78 -16.79
C LEU A 247 -7.54 -1.85 -16.33
N LEU A 248 -6.73 -1.54 -15.32
CA LEU A 248 -5.76 -2.45 -14.72
C LEU A 248 -6.45 -3.68 -14.10
N MET A 249 -7.52 -3.47 -13.32
CA MET A 249 -8.31 -4.55 -12.73
C MET A 249 -8.93 -5.45 -13.80
N GLU A 250 -9.58 -4.88 -14.83
CA GLU A 250 -10.18 -5.70 -15.89
C GLU A 250 -9.13 -6.50 -16.67
N ALA A 251 -7.97 -5.90 -16.95
CA ALA A 251 -6.85 -6.58 -17.60
C ALA A 251 -6.30 -7.74 -16.74
N CYS A 252 -6.13 -7.54 -15.44
CA CYS A 252 -5.67 -8.59 -14.51
C CYS A 252 -6.69 -9.74 -14.45
N LEU A 253 -7.98 -9.44 -14.28
CA LEU A 253 -9.03 -10.46 -14.23
C LEU A 253 -9.21 -11.23 -15.54
N GLU A 254 -8.84 -10.65 -16.68
CA GLU A 254 -8.75 -11.39 -17.95
C GLU A 254 -7.50 -12.26 -18.01
N LEU A 255 -6.36 -11.74 -17.57
CA LEU A 255 -5.07 -12.43 -17.55
C LEU A 255 -5.10 -13.68 -16.67
N PHE A 256 -5.77 -13.63 -15.52
CA PHE A 256 -5.94 -14.76 -14.59
C PHE A 256 -6.71 -15.94 -15.17
N LYS A 257 -7.44 -15.74 -16.26
CA LYS A 257 -8.13 -16.82 -16.99
C LYS A 257 -7.22 -17.52 -18.00
N LYS A 258 -5.95 -17.12 -18.08
CA LYS A 258 -4.94 -17.62 -19.02
C LYS A 258 -3.74 -18.14 -18.24
N ASP A 259 -3.02 -19.06 -18.85
CA ASP A 259 -1.79 -19.64 -18.29
C ASP A 259 -0.55 -18.84 -18.73
N TYR A 260 -0.64 -17.51 -18.69
CA TYR A 260 0.43 -16.61 -19.17
C TYR A 260 1.31 -16.06 -18.06
N ILE A 261 0.83 -16.07 -16.82
CA ILE A 261 1.54 -15.58 -15.64
C ILE A 261 1.48 -16.62 -14.53
N ILE A 262 2.53 -16.64 -13.71
CA ILE A 262 2.68 -17.54 -12.56
C ILE A 262 2.56 -16.81 -11.22
N GLY A 263 2.53 -15.48 -11.26
CA GLY A 263 2.44 -14.61 -10.10
C GLY A 263 2.25 -13.16 -10.53
N ILE A 264 1.76 -12.36 -9.58
CA ILE A 264 1.48 -10.94 -9.75
C ILE A 264 1.58 -10.26 -8.38
N GLN A 265 2.04 -9.02 -8.33
CA GLN A 265 2.13 -8.26 -7.08
C GLN A 265 1.71 -6.82 -7.31
N ASP A 266 0.91 -6.25 -6.41
CA ASP A 266 0.61 -4.83 -6.45
C ASP A 266 1.79 -4.01 -5.96
N MET A 267 1.85 -2.75 -6.42
CA MET A 267 2.90 -1.83 -6.01
C MET A 267 2.32 -0.72 -5.11
N GLY A 268 2.52 -0.88 -3.80
CA GLY A 268 2.09 0.06 -2.76
C GLY A 268 3.25 0.83 -2.12
N ALA A 269 3.29 0.81 -0.79
CA ALA A 269 4.35 1.45 0.00
C ALA A 269 5.74 0.89 -0.38
N ALA A 270 6.74 1.76 -0.48
CA ALA A 270 8.06 1.44 -1.02
C ALA A 270 8.09 0.93 -2.49
N GLY A 271 6.97 0.96 -3.21
CA GLY A 271 6.92 0.82 -4.67
C GLY A 271 7.60 -0.42 -5.26
N LEU A 272 8.56 -0.21 -6.16
CA LEU A 272 9.30 -1.30 -6.79
C LEU A 272 10.10 -2.11 -5.78
N THR A 273 10.61 -1.48 -4.72
CA THR A 273 11.40 -2.15 -3.70
C THR A 273 10.61 -3.24 -2.99
N SER A 274 9.48 -2.92 -2.37
CA SER A 274 8.67 -3.89 -1.63
C SER A 274 8.17 -5.01 -2.55
N SER A 275 7.53 -4.62 -3.64
CA SER A 275 6.89 -5.56 -4.58
C SER A 275 7.90 -6.59 -5.12
N SER A 276 9.07 -6.13 -5.59
CA SER A 276 10.08 -7.04 -6.12
C SER A 276 10.71 -7.93 -5.05
N PHE A 277 10.95 -7.40 -3.85
CA PHE A 277 11.62 -8.13 -2.78
C PHE A 277 10.69 -9.15 -2.14
N GLU A 278 9.40 -8.82 -1.99
CA GLU A 278 8.38 -9.72 -1.47
C GLU A 278 8.14 -10.89 -2.43
N MET A 279 7.96 -10.62 -3.74
CA MET A 279 7.79 -11.68 -4.73
C MET A 279 9.01 -12.63 -4.74
N ALA A 280 10.23 -12.07 -4.80
CA ALA A 280 11.45 -12.86 -4.81
C ALA A 280 11.64 -13.64 -3.50
N GLY A 281 11.38 -13.00 -2.37
CA GLY A 281 11.50 -13.60 -1.03
C GLY A 281 10.54 -14.77 -0.81
N ARG A 282 9.27 -14.65 -1.24
CA ARG A 282 8.27 -15.72 -1.14
C ARG A 282 8.65 -16.97 -1.92
N SER A 283 9.34 -16.81 -3.05
CA SER A 283 9.82 -17.93 -3.89
C SER A 283 11.26 -18.37 -3.61
N GLY A 284 11.96 -17.74 -2.65
CA GLY A 284 13.38 -18.01 -2.40
C GLY A 284 14.27 -17.73 -3.63
N SER A 285 13.86 -16.79 -4.48
CA SER A 285 14.54 -16.40 -5.71
C SER A 285 15.18 -15.02 -5.58
N GLY A 286 15.84 -14.56 -6.64
CA GLY A 286 16.37 -13.20 -6.75
C GLY A 286 15.86 -12.52 -8.02
N MET A 287 15.84 -11.18 -8.03
CA MET A 287 15.36 -10.41 -9.17
C MET A 287 16.47 -9.53 -9.76
N LYS A 288 16.62 -9.55 -11.08
CA LYS A 288 17.50 -8.61 -11.80
C LYS A 288 16.66 -7.53 -12.47
N MET A 289 16.77 -6.31 -11.97
CA MET A 289 15.97 -5.18 -12.43
C MET A 289 16.77 -4.27 -13.37
N TYR A 290 16.15 -3.86 -14.46
CA TYR A 290 16.69 -2.93 -15.44
C TYR A 290 15.93 -1.60 -15.32
N LEU A 291 16.42 -0.70 -14.46
CA LEU A 291 15.69 0.52 -14.09
C LEU A 291 15.51 1.50 -15.28
N ASP A 292 16.38 1.42 -16.28
CA ASP A 292 16.28 2.14 -17.55
C ASP A 292 15.05 1.73 -18.39
N ARG A 293 14.44 0.57 -18.08
CA ARG A 293 13.22 0.08 -18.73
C ARG A 293 11.94 0.39 -17.96
N VAL A 294 12.04 0.96 -16.76
CA VAL A 294 10.86 1.33 -15.96
C VAL A 294 10.16 2.52 -16.65
N PRO A 295 8.84 2.46 -16.91
CA PRO A 295 8.12 3.58 -17.50
C PRO A 295 8.15 4.81 -16.58
N MET A 296 8.77 5.90 -17.03
CA MET A 296 8.92 7.13 -16.25
C MET A 296 7.92 8.20 -16.70
N ARG A 297 7.28 8.86 -15.73
CA ARG A 297 6.42 10.03 -15.97
C ARG A 297 7.25 11.31 -16.09
N GLU A 298 8.36 11.38 -15.36
CA GLU A 298 9.26 12.53 -15.31
C GLU A 298 10.63 12.18 -15.89
N VAL A 299 11.26 13.16 -16.55
CA VAL A 299 12.63 12.99 -17.09
C VAL A 299 13.66 13.13 -15.97
N GLY A 300 14.76 12.39 -16.08
CA GLY A 300 15.89 12.50 -15.16
C GLY A 300 15.62 11.93 -13.77
N MET A 301 14.67 11.00 -13.65
CA MET A 301 14.48 10.27 -12.40
C MET A 301 15.69 9.40 -12.09
N THR A 302 16.13 9.45 -10.85
CA THR A 302 17.26 8.68 -10.34
C THR A 302 16.84 7.25 -9.98
N PRO A 303 17.79 6.29 -9.90
CA PRO A 303 17.51 4.95 -9.38
C PRO A 303 16.83 4.96 -8.01
N TYR A 304 17.21 5.88 -7.14
CA TYR A 304 16.60 6.08 -5.81
C TYR A 304 15.11 6.41 -5.93
N GLU A 305 14.77 7.39 -6.78
CA GLU A 305 13.38 7.82 -6.98
C GLU A 305 12.53 6.73 -7.64
N LEU A 306 13.09 5.97 -8.59
CA LEU A 306 12.36 4.89 -9.27
C LEU A 306 12.02 3.74 -8.30
N MET A 307 13.00 3.33 -7.48
CA MET A 307 12.82 2.21 -6.56
C MET A 307 11.82 2.52 -5.45
N LEU A 308 11.84 3.75 -4.92
CA LEU A 308 11.08 4.15 -3.74
C LEU A 308 9.81 4.96 -4.05
N SER A 309 9.52 5.25 -5.32
CA SER A 309 8.29 5.93 -5.72
C SER A 309 7.07 5.10 -5.38
N GLU A 310 6.07 5.74 -4.78
CA GLU A 310 4.77 5.16 -4.42
C GLU A 310 3.68 5.63 -5.39
N SER A 311 4.04 5.86 -6.66
CA SER A 311 3.05 6.14 -7.73
C SER A 311 1.95 5.06 -7.73
N GLN A 312 0.71 5.46 -7.95
CA GLN A 312 -0.46 4.59 -7.84
C GLN A 312 -0.71 3.80 -9.14
N GLU A 313 -1.66 2.85 -9.09
CA GLU A 313 -2.11 2.05 -10.23
C GLU A 313 -0.99 1.28 -10.96
N ARG A 314 -0.16 0.55 -10.21
CA ARG A 314 0.97 -0.22 -10.75
C ARG A 314 1.00 -1.65 -10.20
N MET A 315 1.44 -2.56 -11.05
CA MET A 315 1.61 -3.99 -10.78
C MET A 315 2.97 -4.48 -11.29
N LEU A 316 3.45 -5.56 -10.68
CA LEU A 316 4.65 -6.31 -11.05
C LEU A 316 4.32 -7.78 -11.36
#